data_AF-A0A831TG60-F1
#
_entry.id   AF-A0A831TG60-F1
#
_cell.length_a   1.000
_cell.length_b   1.000
_cell.length_c   1.000
_cell.angle_alpha   90.00
_cell.angle_beta   90.00
_cell.angle_gamma   90.00
#
_symmetry.space_group_name_H-M   'P 1'
#
loop_
_entity.id
_entity.type
_entity.pdbx_description
1 polymer ?
#
loop_
_entity_poly.entity_id
_entity_poly.type
_entity_poly.pdbx_seq_one_letter_code
_entity_poly.pdbx_strand_id
1 'polypeptide(L)'
;MIGDTPRLSIRQRILLALVIGLASTVLCYYNLVQRDQLASDFTWPWRGAMRLLNGQNPYDDPKLSPLFPYPFDAPLYYPMPALLVALPFTALPAELAGALFFGISSGLLAYGISRSGLHHLPLFLSAPFYVAAVVAQWSPLITAAAFLPALLPFAFAKPNVGIPIVLSFPHRRGLILSAFVLGLSLLIMPRWPLEWLENVTTSHHQYRIPLTVLPGPLLLLALVRWQRPAARLLLLFSLIPQRLWFYDQLSLWLLARSARESMLLSAASWVGYWGWRLLPDGDLRLGTSPETAAPWVVACIYLPALLVVLFREPSRRVLRARWRVTPLIDRKQLRVSDPAEYHRSRSIVDYDVPWIAP
;
A
#
# COMPACT_ATOMS: atom_id res chain seq x y z
N MET A 1 -15.61 13.38 24.61
CA MET A 1 -14.43 14.20 24.26
C MET A 1 -13.43 13.28 23.57
N ILE A 2 -13.34 13.30 22.24
CA ILE A 2 -12.35 12.51 21.50
C ILE A 2 -11.19 13.46 21.26
N GLY A 3 -10.13 13.31 22.06
CA GLY A 3 -8.94 14.16 21.99
C GLY A 3 -8.38 14.17 20.58
N ASP A 4 -8.00 15.35 20.12
CA ASP A 4 -7.20 15.54 18.92
C ASP A 4 -6.03 14.57 18.98
N THR A 5 -5.96 13.63 18.04
CA THR A 5 -4.80 12.76 17.93
C THR A 5 -3.58 13.64 17.67
N PRO A 6 -2.58 13.66 18.58
CA PRO A 6 -1.46 14.58 18.47
C PRO A 6 -0.77 14.37 17.13
N ARG A 7 -0.74 15.41 16.30
CA ARG A 7 -0.07 15.38 15.01
C ARG A 7 1.42 15.45 15.26
N LEU A 8 2.15 14.40 14.89
CA LEU A 8 3.61 14.40 14.98
C LEU A 8 4.21 15.59 14.23
N SER A 9 5.17 16.27 14.84
CA SER A 9 6.01 17.28 14.21
C SER A 9 6.87 16.68 13.09
N ILE A 10 7.37 17.51 12.16
CA ILE A 10 8.21 17.02 11.06
C ILE A 10 9.44 16.25 11.56
N ARG A 11 10.07 16.73 12.65
CA ARG A 11 11.22 16.07 13.28
C ARG A 11 10.87 14.68 13.79
N GLN A 12 9.73 14.53 14.46
CA GLN A 12 9.24 13.24 14.95
C GLN A 12 8.92 12.27 13.80
N ARG A 13 8.38 12.78 12.68
CA ARG A 13 8.10 11.95 11.49
C ARG A 13 9.37 11.44 10.83
N ILE A 14 10.37 12.31 10.71
CA ILE A 14 11.70 11.93 10.19
C ILE A 14 12.35 10.92 11.12
N LEU A 15 12.32 11.15 12.44
CA LEU A 15 12.88 10.21 13.41
C LEU A 15 12.20 8.84 13.32
N LEU A 16 10.87 8.81 13.26
CA LEU A 16 10.12 7.56 13.09
C LEU A 16 10.50 6.85 11.78
N ALA A 17 10.62 7.57 10.68
CA ALA A 17 11.04 7.03 9.39
C ALA A 17 12.46 6.45 9.44
N LEU A 18 13.40 7.13 10.10
CA LEU A 18 14.77 6.65 10.29
C LEU A 18 14.83 5.41 11.16
N VAL A 19 14.10 5.39 12.28
CA VAL A 19 14.04 4.23 13.19
C VAL A 19 13.46 3.01 12.49
N ILE A 20 12.31 3.16 11.83
CA ILE A 20 11.69 2.05 11.09
C ILE A 20 12.58 1.62 9.92
N GLY A 21 13.15 2.56 9.18
CA GLY A 21 14.02 2.27 8.05
C GLY A 21 15.26 1.49 8.47
N LEU A 22 15.97 1.95 9.51
CA LEU A 22 17.17 1.28 10.03
C LEU A 22 16.86 -0.11 10.58
N ALA A 23 15.81 -0.24 11.42
CA ALA A 23 15.40 -1.53 11.96
C ALA A 23 15.03 -2.51 10.83
N SER A 24 14.36 -2.03 9.79
CA SER A 24 14.00 -2.83 8.61
C SER A 24 15.21 -3.23 7.77
N THR A 25 16.21 -2.35 7.61
CA THR A 25 17.49 -2.70 6.96
C THR A 25 18.20 -3.80 7.73
N VAL A 26 18.33 -3.67 9.05
CA VAL A 26 19.02 -4.68 9.88
C VAL A 26 18.30 -6.02 9.80
N LEU A 27 16.97 -6.03 9.96
CA LEU A 27 16.16 -7.25 9.87
C LEU A 27 16.30 -7.92 8.50
N CYS A 28 16.22 -7.15 7.42
CA CYS A 28 16.32 -7.66 6.05
C CYS A 28 17.73 -8.21 5.80
N TYR A 29 18.78 -7.44 6.09
CA TYR A 29 20.17 -7.84 5.90
C TYR A 29 20.49 -9.16 6.61
N TYR A 30 20.10 -9.28 7.88
CA TYR A 30 20.31 -10.50 8.66
C TYR A 30 19.66 -11.73 7.99
N ASN A 31 18.42 -11.60 7.52
CA ASN A 31 17.73 -12.70 6.85
C ASN A 31 18.35 -13.04 5.49
N LEU A 32 18.78 -12.05 4.70
CA LEU A 32 19.41 -12.28 3.40
C LEU A 32 20.73 -13.05 3.57
N VAL A 33 21.58 -12.63 4.51
CA VAL A 33 22.85 -13.29 4.81
C VAL A 33 22.62 -14.72 5.32
N GLN A 34 21.65 -14.93 6.20
CA GLN A 34 21.38 -16.28 6.73
C GLN A 34 20.83 -17.25 5.69
N ARG A 35 20.12 -16.75 4.69
CA ARG A 35 19.47 -17.58 3.66
C ARG A 35 20.39 -17.85 2.47
N ASP A 36 21.50 -17.12 2.35
CA ASP A 36 22.42 -17.18 1.20
C ASP A 36 21.68 -17.04 -0.14
N GLN A 37 20.79 -16.04 -0.20
CA GLN A 37 19.84 -15.83 -1.30
C GLN A 37 20.05 -14.50 -2.02
N LEU A 38 21.27 -13.94 -1.95
CA LEU A 38 21.62 -12.62 -2.47
C LEU A 38 20.64 -11.54 -1.96
N ALA A 39 20.12 -10.68 -2.85
CA ALA A 39 19.09 -9.69 -2.54
C ALA A 39 17.66 -10.26 -2.56
N SER A 40 17.51 -11.59 -2.55
CA SER A 40 16.25 -12.32 -2.72
C SER A 40 15.42 -11.79 -3.91
N ASP A 41 14.20 -11.31 -3.69
CA ASP A 41 13.33 -10.79 -4.77
C ASP A 41 13.91 -9.56 -5.46
N PHE A 42 14.73 -8.77 -4.77
CA PHE A 42 15.43 -7.62 -5.35
C PHE A 42 16.64 -8.03 -6.22
N THR A 43 17.02 -9.32 -6.24
CA THR A 43 18.15 -9.81 -7.05
C THR A 43 17.87 -9.66 -8.54
N TRP A 44 16.63 -9.90 -8.96
CA TRP A 44 16.19 -9.82 -10.35
C TRP A 44 16.40 -8.43 -10.97
N PRO A 45 15.83 -7.34 -10.41
CA PRO A 45 16.03 -5.99 -10.92
C PRO A 45 17.49 -5.53 -10.74
N TRP A 46 18.19 -5.95 -9.68
CA TRP A 46 19.60 -5.61 -9.44
C TRP A 46 20.53 -6.19 -10.52
N ARG A 47 20.37 -7.48 -10.86
CA ARG A 47 21.10 -8.12 -11.97
C ARG A 47 20.72 -7.54 -13.32
N GLY A 48 19.43 -7.33 -13.56
CA GLY A 48 18.95 -6.69 -14.79
C GLY A 48 19.57 -5.29 -14.97
N ALA A 49 19.64 -4.51 -13.90
CA ALA A 49 20.27 -3.19 -13.91
C ALA A 49 21.77 -3.26 -14.20
N MET A 50 22.50 -4.24 -13.65
CA MET A 50 23.92 -4.45 -13.99
C MET A 50 24.11 -4.84 -15.46
N ARG A 51 23.27 -5.71 -16.02
CA ARG A 51 23.33 -6.07 -17.45
C ARG A 51 23.09 -4.85 -18.33
N LEU A 52 22.07 -4.07 -18.01
CA LEU A 52 21.76 -2.82 -18.70
C LEU A 52 22.95 -1.85 -18.70
N LEU A 53 23.63 -1.68 -17.55
CA LEU A 53 24.83 -0.84 -17.44
C LEU A 53 26.00 -1.34 -18.30
N ASN A 54 26.10 -2.64 -18.53
CA ASN A 54 27.11 -3.25 -19.39
C ASN A 54 26.71 -3.25 -20.88
N GLY A 55 25.64 -2.54 -21.26
CA GLY A 55 25.14 -2.50 -22.64
C GLY A 55 24.52 -3.84 -23.11
N GLN A 56 24.20 -4.73 -22.19
CA GLN A 56 23.60 -6.04 -22.48
C GLN A 56 22.08 -5.96 -22.37
N ASN A 57 21.39 -6.83 -23.11
CA ASN A 57 19.95 -7.02 -22.91
C ASN A 57 19.70 -7.65 -21.53
N PRO A 58 18.92 -7.01 -20.63
CA PRO A 58 18.61 -7.57 -19.33
C PRO A 58 17.53 -8.67 -19.35
N TYR A 59 16.71 -8.75 -20.40
CA TYR A 59 15.65 -9.76 -20.55
C TYR A 59 16.12 -11.06 -21.21
N ASP A 60 17.29 -11.03 -21.87
CA ASP A 60 17.96 -12.17 -22.48
C ASP A 60 19.25 -12.49 -21.70
N ASP A 61 19.09 -13.07 -20.50
CA ASP A 61 20.21 -13.50 -19.66
C ASP A 61 20.44 -15.02 -19.80
N PRO A 62 21.47 -15.46 -20.55
CA PRO A 62 21.74 -16.89 -20.74
C PRO A 62 22.21 -17.60 -19.46
N LYS A 63 22.47 -16.86 -18.37
CA LYS A 63 22.80 -17.42 -17.05
C LYS A 63 21.56 -17.77 -16.22
N LEU A 64 20.36 -17.61 -16.79
CA LEU A 64 19.10 -18.00 -16.16
C LEU A 64 18.60 -19.29 -16.79
N SER A 65 18.19 -20.24 -15.95
CA SER A 65 17.62 -21.51 -16.40
C SER A 65 16.77 -22.12 -15.30
N PRO A 66 15.61 -22.72 -15.61
CA PRO A 66 14.82 -23.51 -14.66
C PRO A 66 15.59 -24.64 -13.97
N LEU A 67 16.75 -25.02 -14.50
CA LEU A 67 17.62 -26.05 -13.94
C LEU A 67 18.61 -25.53 -12.89
N PHE A 68 18.78 -24.21 -12.78
CA PHE A 68 19.68 -23.61 -11.80
C PHE A 68 18.97 -23.37 -10.46
N PRO A 69 19.71 -23.33 -9.33
CA PRO A 69 19.12 -23.02 -8.04
C PRO A 69 18.64 -21.57 -8.01
N TYR A 70 17.62 -21.31 -7.17
CA TYR A 70 17.21 -19.96 -6.84
C TYR A 70 18.42 -19.13 -6.34
N PRO A 71 18.60 -17.86 -6.75
CA PRO A 71 17.71 -17.03 -7.59
C PRO A 71 18.11 -16.97 -9.08
N PHE A 72 18.63 -18.06 -9.66
CA PHE A 72 19.01 -18.16 -11.08
C PHE A 72 18.04 -19.04 -11.89
N ASP A 73 16.93 -19.44 -11.26
CA ASP A 73 15.97 -20.46 -11.68
C ASP A 73 14.86 -19.96 -12.63
N ALA A 74 14.80 -18.66 -12.91
CA ALA A 74 13.72 -18.03 -13.66
C ALA A 74 14.24 -16.90 -14.56
N PRO A 75 13.51 -16.45 -15.58
CA PRO A 75 13.86 -15.26 -16.34
C PRO A 75 13.57 -13.96 -15.56
N LEU A 76 14.00 -12.81 -16.09
CA LEU A 76 13.68 -11.51 -15.51
C LEU A 76 12.18 -11.18 -15.70
N TYR A 77 11.39 -11.31 -14.63
CA TYR A 77 9.96 -10.97 -14.60
C TYR A 77 9.66 -9.53 -14.14
N TYR A 78 10.69 -8.71 -13.92
CA TYR A 78 10.55 -7.31 -13.55
C TYR A 78 10.62 -6.39 -14.78
N PRO A 79 9.71 -5.40 -14.91
CA PRO A 79 9.71 -4.46 -16.03
C PRO A 79 10.85 -3.44 -15.89
N MET A 80 11.18 -2.73 -16.97
CA MET A 80 12.32 -1.81 -17.03
C MET A 80 12.31 -0.73 -15.94
N PRO A 81 11.16 -0.15 -15.53
CA PRO A 81 11.14 0.76 -14.39
C PRO A 81 11.75 0.17 -13.10
N ALA A 82 11.62 -1.13 -12.86
CA ALA A 82 12.23 -1.78 -11.70
C ALA A 82 13.77 -1.77 -11.76
N LEU A 83 14.34 -1.94 -12.95
CA LEU A 83 15.79 -1.88 -13.16
C LEU A 83 16.30 -0.47 -12.90
N LEU A 84 15.58 0.55 -13.37
CA LEU A 84 15.91 1.96 -13.09
C LEU A 84 15.92 2.27 -11.60
N VAL A 85 15.02 1.66 -10.83
CA VAL A 85 15.01 1.78 -9.36
C VAL A 85 16.19 1.06 -8.71
N ALA A 86 16.65 -0.06 -9.31
CA ALA A 86 17.78 -0.82 -8.80
C ALA A 86 19.16 -0.23 -9.17
N LEU A 87 19.24 0.62 -10.20
CA LEU A 87 20.50 1.24 -10.67
C LEU A 87 21.36 1.84 -9.55
N PRO A 88 20.83 2.62 -8.57
CA PRO A 88 21.66 3.20 -7.51
C PRO A 88 22.29 2.16 -6.56
N PHE A 89 21.80 0.91 -6.60
CA PHE A 89 22.22 -0.16 -5.71
C PHE A 89 23.17 -1.16 -6.37
N THR A 90 23.46 -1.03 -7.67
CA THR A 90 24.34 -1.98 -8.41
C THR A 90 25.79 -1.94 -7.95
N ALA A 91 26.22 -0.83 -7.33
CA ALA A 91 27.56 -0.68 -6.77
C ALA A 91 27.75 -1.42 -5.42
N LEU A 92 26.69 -1.98 -4.86
CA LEU A 92 26.70 -2.62 -3.54
C LEU A 92 26.65 -4.15 -3.67
N PRO A 93 27.18 -4.90 -2.68
CA PRO A 93 26.87 -6.32 -2.52
C PRO A 93 25.36 -6.55 -2.48
N ALA A 94 24.90 -7.67 -3.05
CA ALA A 94 23.48 -7.91 -3.28
C ALA A 94 22.64 -7.86 -1.99
N GLU A 95 23.13 -8.46 -0.91
CA GLU A 95 22.46 -8.48 0.40
C GLU A 95 22.27 -7.07 0.94
N LEU A 96 23.31 -6.22 0.82
CA LEU A 96 23.27 -4.83 1.27
C LEU A 96 22.36 -3.99 0.35
N ALA A 97 22.40 -4.23 -0.97
CA ALA A 97 21.51 -3.59 -1.93
C ALA A 97 20.04 -3.85 -1.58
N GLY A 98 19.66 -5.12 -1.39
CA GLY A 98 18.31 -5.52 -1.01
C GLY A 98 17.88 -4.95 0.35
N ALA A 99 18.75 -5.01 1.35
CA ALA A 99 18.46 -4.51 2.69
C ALA A 99 18.30 -2.99 2.77
N LEU A 100 19.13 -2.23 2.04
CA LEU A 100 18.99 -0.77 1.96
C LEU A 100 17.75 -0.38 1.17
N PHE A 101 17.49 -1.04 0.03
CA PHE A 101 16.25 -0.84 -0.72
C PHE A 101 15.02 -1.05 0.17
N PHE A 102 14.98 -2.17 0.90
CA PHE A 102 13.86 -2.49 1.78
C PHE A 102 13.72 -1.49 2.94
N GLY A 103 14.82 -1.10 3.58
CA GLY A 103 14.81 -0.14 4.68
C GLY A 103 14.41 1.27 4.27
N ILE A 104 14.94 1.77 3.15
CA ILE A 104 14.53 3.08 2.57
C ILE A 104 13.03 3.04 2.26
N SER A 105 12.55 1.98 1.62
CA SER A 105 11.14 1.78 1.30
C SER A 105 10.25 1.78 2.56
N SER A 106 10.69 1.11 3.62
CA SER A 106 9.98 1.05 4.91
C SER A 106 10.00 2.38 5.65
N GLY A 107 11.11 3.12 5.61
CA GLY A 107 11.20 4.47 6.16
C GLY A 107 10.30 5.47 5.43
N LEU A 108 10.25 5.40 4.10
CA LEU A 108 9.31 6.19 3.28
C LEU A 108 7.86 5.86 3.61
N LEU A 109 7.53 4.58 3.80
CA LEU A 109 6.20 4.16 4.23
C LEU A 109 5.85 4.71 5.62
N ALA A 110 6.78 4.62 6.58
CA ALA A 110 6.58 5.13 7.94
C ALA A 110 6.38 6.66 7.93
N TYR A 111 7.18 7.38 7.14
CA TYR A 111 6.99 8.81 6.90
C TYR A 111 5.59 9.09 6.32
N GLY A 112 5.19 8.36 5.27
CA GLY A 112 3.87 8.47 4.65
C GLY A 112 2.72 8.27 5.65
N ILE A 113 2.75 7.16 6.41
CA ILE A 113 1.77 6.84 7.46
C ILE A 113 1.69 7.97 8.50
N SER A 114 2.84 8.45 8.96
CA SER A 114 2.90 9.51 9.98
C SER A 114 2.26 10.84 9.55
N ARG A 115 2.13 11.07 8.23
CA ARG A 115 1.43 12.25 7.69
C ARG A 115 -0.09 12.13 7.75
N SER A 116 -0.63 10.93 7.57
CA SER A 116 -2.08 10.64 7.59
C SER A 116 -2.62 10.25 8.97
N GLY A 117 -1.73 9.88 9.89
CA GLY A 117 -2.05 9.46 11.26
C GLY A 117 -1.47 8.09 11.59
N LEU A 118 -1.22 7.84 12.89
CA LEU A 118 -0.45 6.68 13.35
C LEU A 118 -1.23 5.34 13.37
N HIS A 119 -2.48 5.33 12.92
CA HIS A 119 -3.33 4.16 13.01
C HIS A 119 -2.90 3.00 12.09
N HIS A 120 -2.09 3.27 11.06
CA HIS A 120 -1.50 2.23 10.22
C HIS A 120 -0.16 1.68 10.75
N LEU A 121 0.40 2.20 11.86
CA LEU A 121 1.66 1.68 12.39
C LEU A 121 1.65 0.17 12.71
N PRO A 122 0.54 -0.46 13.14
CA PRO A 122 0.50 -1.91 13.32
C PRO A 122 0.78 -2.72 12.06
N LEU A 123 0.73 -2.11 10.85
CA LEU A 123 1.17 -2.72 9.60
C LEU A 123 2.61 -3.26 9.71
N PHE A 124 3.51 -2.53 10.37
CA PHE A 124 4.91 -2.94 10.54
C PHE A 124 5.07 -4.20 11.42
N LEU A 125 4.03 -4.57 12.15
CA LEU A 125 3.97 -5.79 12.96
C LEU A 125 3.21 -6.92 12.26
N SER A 126 2.77 -6.74 11.02
CA SER A 126 2.00 -7.75 10.28
C SER A 126 2.89 -8.84 9.68
N ALA A 127 2.33 -10.03 9.47
CA ALA A 127 3.05 -11.10 8.77
C ALA A 127 3.48 -10.68 7.34
N PRO A 128 2.64 -9.99 6.54
CA PRO A 128 3.05 -9.43 5.26
C PRO A 128 4.29 -8.54 5.31
N PHE A 129 4.41 -7.68 6.32
CA PHE A 129 5.59 -6.83 6.47
C PHE A 129 6.84 -7.65 6.84
N TYR A 130 6.68 -8.58 7.78
CA TYR A 130 7.76 -9.49 8.17
C TYR A 130 8.27 -10.30 6.97
N VAL A 131 7.38 -10.98 6.25
CA VAL A 131 7.76 -11.77 5.07
C VAL A 131 8.39 -10.86 4.01
N ALA A 132 7.84 -9.67 3.80
CA ALA A 132 8.44 -8.69 2.89
C ALA A 132 9.89 -8.34 3.27
N ALA A 133 10.19 -8.20 4.56
CA ALA A 133 11.53 -7.93 5.06
C ALA A 133 12.48 -9.12 4.83
N VAL A 134 12.00 -10.35 5.03
CA VAL A 134 12.80 -11.58 4.84
C VAL A 134 13.26 -11.75 3.39
N VAL A 135 12.48 -11.26 2.42
CA VAL A 135 12.75 -11.45 0.97
C VAL A 135 12.96 -10.14 0.20
N ALA A 136 13.31 -9.05 0.88
CA ALA A 136 13.60 -7.73 0.29
C ALA A 136 12.54 -7.22 -0.71
N GLN A 137 11.27 -7.31 -0.33
CA GLN A 137 10.14 -7.08 -1.23
C GLN A 137 9.82 -5.60 -1.51
N TRP A 138 9.18 -5.39 -2.65
CA TRP A 138 8.71 -4.08 -3.15
C TRP A 138 7.51 -3.49 -2.42
N SER A 139 6.78 -4.33 -1.67
CA SER A 139 5.47 -3.96 -1.13
C SER A 139 5.49 -2.73 -0.19
N PRO A 140 6.52 -2.44 0.61
CA PRO A 140 6.56 -1.20 1.39
C PRO A 140 6.63 0.06 0.52
N LEU A 141 7.47 0.05 -0.54
CA LEU A 141 7.62 1.18 -1.44
C LEU A 141 6.33 1.48 -2.19
N ILE A 142 5.69 0.44 -2.70
CA ILE A 142 4.43 0.53 -3.44
C ILE A 142 3.31 1.01 -2.51
N THR A 143 3.27 0.50 -1.27
CA THR A 143 2.30 0.95 -0.28
C THR A 143 2.54 2.40 0.13
N ALA A 144 3.81 2.86 0.19
CA ALA A 144 4.16 4.24 0.47
C ALA A 144 3.63 5.22 -0.60
N ALA A 145 3.53 4.77 -1.85
CA ALA A 145 3.02 5.59 -2.96
C ALA A 145 1.56 6.04 -2.77
N ALA A 146 0.76 5.32 -1.98
CA ALA A 146 -0.59 5.75 -1.61
C ALA A 146 -0.59 7.01 -0.72
N PHE A 147 0.49 7.26 0.03
CA PHE A 147 0.65 8.42 0.91
C PHE A 147 1.50 9.54 0.30
N LEU A 148 2.44 9.18 -0.58
CA LEU A 148 3.45 10.06 -1.13
C LEU A 148 3.35 10.03 -2.67
N PRO A 149 2.61 10.97 -3.30
CA PRO A 149 2.38 10.91 -4.74
C PRO A 149 3.62 10.98 -5.63
N ALA A 150 4.74 11.52 -5.11
CA ALA A 150 6.02 11.50 -5.80
C ALA A 150 6.58 10.07 -5.99
N LEU A 151 6.08 9.10 -5.22
CA LEU A 151 6.47 7.69 -5.32
C LEU A 151 5.57 6.87 -6.27
N LEU A 152 4.55 7.47 -6.89
CA LEU A 152 3.70 6.75 -7.86
C LEU A 152 4.44 6.15 -9.07
N PRO A 153 5.55 6.72 -9.59
CA PRO A 153 6.35 6.05 -10.63
C PRO A 153 6.85 4.66 -10.23
N PHE A 154 7.19 4.46 -8.95
CA PHE A 154 7.69 3.19 -8.43
C PHE A 154 6.62 2.08 -8.40
N ALA A 155 5.33 2.43 -8.47
CA ALA A 155 4.25 1.44 -8.58
C ALA A 155 4.37 0.59 -9.87
N PHE A 156 4.98 1.13 -10.91
CA PHE A 156 5.19 0.42 -12.17
C PHE A 156 6.39 -0.52 -12.16
N ALA A 157 7.20 -0.52 -11.08
CA ALA A 157 8.24 -1.51 -10.90
C ALA A 157 7.67 -2.91 -10.60
N LYS A 158 6.46 -3.00 -10.05
CA LYS A 158 5.74 -4.27 -9.84
C LYS A 158 4.26 -4.08 -10.19
N PRO A 159 3.89 -4.09 -11.49
CA PRO A 159 2.59 -3.60 -11.96
C PRO A 159 1.39 -4.32 -11.34
N ASN A 160 1.52 -5.62 -11.07
CA ASN A 160 0.44 -6.42 -10.49
C ASN A 160 0.04 -5.96 -9.07
N VAL A 161 0.96 -5.37 -8.31
CA VAL A 161 0.70 -4.78 -6.97
C VAL A 161 0.49 -3.26 -7.06
N GLY A 162 1.21 -2.58 -7.95
CA GLY A 162 1.18 -1.13 -8.07
C GLY A 162 -0.02 -0.55 -8.82
N ILE A 163 -0.53 -1.21 -9.87
CA ILE A 163 -1.72 -0.75 -10.60
C ILE A 163 -2.94 -0.60 -9.67
N PRO A 164 -3.25 -1.55 -8.76
CA PRO A 164 -4.28 -1.37 -7.75
C PRO A 164 -4.14 -0.07 -6.94
N ILE A 165 -2.92 0.31 -6.55
CA ILE A 165 -2.64 1.55 -5.82
C ILE A 165 -2.95 2.77 -6.69
N VAL A 166 -2.44 2.81 -7.91
CA VAL A 166 -2.64 3.92 -8.85
C VAL A 166 -4.12 4.16 -9.13
N LEU A 167 -4.89 3.09 -9.37
CA LEU A 167 -6.32 3.16 -9.69
C LEU A 167 -7.19 3.50 -8.48
N SER A 168 -6.76 3.12 -7.27
CA SER A 168 -7.52 3.38 -6.03
C SER A 168 -7.22 4.77 -5.45
N PHE A 169 -6.00 5.26 -5.64
CA PHE A 169 -5.52 6.54 -5.10
C PHE A 169 -4.86 7.40 -6.20
N PRO A 170 -5.61 7.77 -7.26
CA PRO A 170 -5.03 8.54 -8.36
C PRO A 170 -4.60 9.93 -7.90
N HIS A 171 -3.42 10.36 -8.32
CA HIS A 171 -2.91 11.71 -8.07
C HIS A 171 -2.29 12.30 -9.33
N ARG A 172 -2.82 13.45 -9.80
CA ARG A 172 -2.45 14.07 -11.09
C ARG A 172 -0.94 14.22 -11.28
N ARG A 173 -0.23 14.83 -10.32
CA ARG A 173 1.23 15.02 -10.43
C ARG A 173 1.99 13.70 -10.44
N GLY A 174 1.50 12.70 -9.70
CA GLY A 174 2.16 11.40 -9.65
C GLY A 174 1.97 10.65 -10.96
N LEU A 175 0.78 10.72 -11.56
CA LEU A 175 0.51 10.17 -12.89
C LEU A 175 1.38 10.82 -13.98
N ILE A 176 1.59 12.13 -13.92
CA ILE A 176 2.51 12.83 -14.84
C ILE A 176 3.94 12.32 -14.67
N LEU A 177 4.42 12.20 -13.42
CA LEU A 177 5.75 11.63 -13.14
C LEU A 177 5.85 10.18 -13.60
N SER A 178 4.81 9.37 -13.42
CA SER A 178 4.76 7.98 -13.89
C SER A 178 4.83 7.92 -15.41
N ALA A 179 4.05 8.76 -16.11
CA ALA A 179 4.11 8.84 -17.57
C ALA A 179 5.49 9.25 -18.07
N PHE A 180 6.16 10.19 -17.40
CA PHE A 180 7.53 10.58 -17.70
C PHE A 180 8.52 9.42 -17.51
N VAL A 181 8.47 8.71 -16.36
CA VAL A 181 9.37 7.57 -16.08
C VAL A 181 9.13 6.41 -17.05
N LEU A 182 7.87 6.12 -17.40
CA LEU A 182 7.53 5.11 -18.41
C LEU A 182 7.98 5.52 -19.81
N GLY A 183 7.83 6.80 -20.17
CA GLY A 183 8.36 7.34 -21.42
C GLY A 183 9.88 7.20 -21.48
N LEU A 184 10.58 7.54 -20.40
CA LEU A 184 12.03 7.38 -20.31
C LEU A 184 12.45 5.91 -20.39
N SER A 185 11.74 4.99 -19.74
CA SER A 185 12.07 3.56 -19.84
C SER A 185 11.92 3.02 -21.26
N LEU A 186 10.92 3.49 -22.01
CA LEU A 186 10.74 3.18 -23.43
C LEU A 186 11.83 3.81 -24.31
N LEU A 187 12.28 5.03 -24.00
CA LEU A 187 13.39 5.65 -24.72
C LEU A 187 14.71 4.89 -24.53
N ILE A 188 14.95 4.36 -23.32
CA ILE A 188 16.16 3.58 -23.03
C ILE A 188 16.11 2.23 -23.75
N MET A 189 14.98 1.54 -23.73
CA MET A 189 14.84 0.22 -24.35
C MET A 189 13.44 0.01 -24.95
N PRO A 190 13.18 0.43 -26.20
CA PRO A 190 11.83 0.45 -26.77
C PRO A 190 11.09 -0.89 -26.78
N ARG A 191 11.83 -2.00 -26.83
CA ARG A 191 11.30 -3.37 -26.88
C ARG A 191 11.07 -4.02 -25.52
N TRP A 192 11.48 -3.36 -24.42
CA TRP A 192 11.35 -3.94 -23.08
C TRP A 192 9.94 -4.44 -22.74
N PRO A 193 8.82 -3.80 -23.16
CA PRO A 193 7.50 -4.31 -22.80
C PRO A 193 7.20 -5.68 -23.43
N LEU A 194 7.68 -5.93 -24.65
CA LEU A 194 7.47 -7.19 -25.36
C LEU A 194 8.31 -8.31 -24.73
N GLU A 195 9.59 -8.02 -24.48
CA GLU A 195 10.53 -8.98 -23.89
C GLU A 195 10.19 -9.31 -22.43
N TRP A 196 9.75 -8.30 -21.66
CA TRP A 196 9.21 -8.51 -20.33
C TRP A 196 7.94 -9.37 -20.34
N LEU A 197 7.02 -9.12 -21.29
CA LEU A 197 5.79 -9.91 -21.40
C LEU A 197 6.09 -11.37 -21.73
N GLU A 198 7.04 -11.64 -22.64
CA GLU A 198 7.54 -12.99 -22.94
C GLU A 198 8.02 -13.68 -21.66
N ASN A 199 8.90 -13.04 -20.89
CA ASN A 199 9.41 -13.59 -19.62
C ASN A 199 8.32 -13.83 -18.58
N VAL A 200 7.33 -12.95 -18.44
CA VAL A 200 6.25 -13.12 -17.44
C VAL A 200 5.29 -14.24 -17.86
N THR A 201 4.99 -14.38 -19.15
CA THR A 201 4.07 -15.42 -19.64
C THR A 201 4.61 -16.83 -19.42
N THR A 202 5.93 -17.03 -19.48
CA THR A 202 6.55 -18.33 -19.13
C THR A 202 6.45 -18.68 -17.64
N SER A 203 6.31 -17.67 -16.77
CA SER A 203 6.32 -17.83 -15.30
C SER A 203 4.93 -17.72 -14.64
N HIS A 204 3.85 -17.78 -15.44
CA HIS A 204 2.49 -17.48 -14.99
C HIS A 204 1.96 -18.42 -13.89
N HIS A 205 2.45 -19.66 -13.83
CA HIS A 205 2.03 -20.67 -12.84
C HIS A 205 2.28 -20.24 -11.38
N GLN A 206 3.25 -19.34 -11.14
CA GLN A 206 3.58 -18.85 -9.81
C GLN A 206 2.61 -17.77 -9.29
N TYR A 207 1.73 -17.26 -10.15
CA TYR A 207 0.80 -16.17 -9.84
C TYR A 207 -0.63 -16.69 -9.88
N ARG A 208 -1.40 -16.38 -8.84
CA ARG A 208 -2.81 -16.77 -8.73
C ARG A 208 -3.69 -15.55 -8.53
N ILE A 209 -4.89 -15.59 -9.08
CA ILE A 209 -5.91 -14.58 -8.84
C ILE A 209 -6.57 -14.92 -7.48
N PRO A 210 -6.54 -14.02 -6.48
CA PRO A 210 -7.14 -14.33 -5.18
C PRO A 210 -8.61 -14.74 -5.27
N LEU A 211 -9.36 -14.18 -6.21
CA LEU A 211 -10.76 -14.53 -6.47
C LEU A 211 -10.96 -16.01 -6.80
N THR A 212 -10.00 -16.66 -7.47
CA THR A 212 -10.10 -18.06 -7.91
C THR A 212 -9.64 -19.07 -6.86
N VAL A 213 -9.11 -18.60 -5.72
CA VAL A 213 -8.61 -19.46 -4.64
C VAL A 213 -9.66 -19.49 -3.54
N LEU A 214 -10.29 -20.63 -3.26
CA LEU A 214 -11.31 -20.74 -2.20
C LEU A 214 -10.76 -20.29 -0.83
N PRO A 215 -11.51 -19.48 -0.05
CA PRO A 215 -12.90 -18.99 -0.25
C PRO A 215 -13.02 -17.65 -1.02
N GLY A 216 -12.10 -17.38 -1.95
CA GLY A 216 -11.92 -16.16 -2.72
C GLY A 216 -13.13 -15.58 -3.45
N PRO A 217 -14.09 -16.38 -3.99
CA PRO A 217 -15.29 -15.82 -4.61
C PRO A 217 -16.08 -14.84 -3.71
N LEU A 218 -15.98 -14.99 -2.38
CA LEU A 218 -16.59 -14.05 -1.42
C LEU A 218 -16.04 -12.62 -1.53
N LEU A 219 -14.85 -12.43 -2.11
CA LEU A 219 -14.24 -11.11 -2.30
C LEU A 219 -15.04 -10.22 -3.25
N LEU A 220 -15.93 -10.78 -4.08
CA LEU A 220 -16.88 -10.02 -4.89
C LEU A 220 -17.85 -9.19 -4.04
N LEU A 221 -18.07 -9.54 -2.77
CA LEU A 221 -18.87 -8.73 -1.85
C LEU A 221 -18.28 -7.32 -1.64
N ALA A 222 -17.00 -7.09 -1.97
CA ALA A 222 -16.42 -5.74 -2.02
C ALA A 222 -17.18 -4.79 -2.97
N LEU A 223 -17.86 -5.32 -4.00
CA LEU A 223 -18.69 -4.56 -4.94
C LEU A 223 -19.84 -3.81 -4.25
N VAL A 224 -20.37 -4.35 -3.14
CA VAL A 224 -21.41 -3.68 -2.33
C VAL A 224 -20.94 -2.30 -1.85
N ARG A 225 -19.61 -2.11 -1.75
CA ARG A 225 -18.98 -0.86 -1.29
C ARG A 225 -18.09 -0.22 -2.34
N TRP A 226 -18.26 -0.53 -3.64
CA TRP A 226 -17.35 -0.14 -4.73
C TRP A 226 -17.05 1.37 -4.82
N GLN A 227 -17.99 2.22 -4.42
CA GLN A 227 -17.80 3.68 -4.40
C GLN A 227 -16.65 4.12 -3.46
N ARG A 228 -16.22 3.27 -2.53
CA ARG A 228 -15.14 3.57 -1.59
C ARG A 228 -13.78 3.19 -2.18
N PRO A 229 -12.76 4.08 -2.14
CA PRO A 229 -11.40 3.75 -2.59
C PRO A 229 -10.84 2.46 -1.99
N ALA A 230 -11.08 2.22 -0.69
CA ALA A 230 -10.65 1.00 0.00
C ALA A 230 -11.29 -0.29 -0.57
N ALA A 231 -12.55 -0.23 -0.99
CA ALA A 231 -13.22 -1.38 -1.61
C ALA A 231 -12.72 -1.62 -3.04
N ARG A 232 -12.42 -0.54 -3.79
CA ARG A 232 -11.78 -0.63 -5.11
C ARG A 232 -10.39 -1.26 -4.99
N LEU A 233 -9.60 -0.85 -4.00
CA LEU A 233 -8.29 -1.46 -3.75
C LEU A 233 -8.42 -2.96 -3.51
N LEU A 234 -9.31 -3.36 -2.59
CA LEU A 234 -9.54 -4.78 -2.31
C LEU A 234 -9.97 -5.57 -3.55
N LEU A 235 -10.92 -5.03 -4.32
CA LEU A 235 -11.42 -5.67 -5.53
C LEU A 235 -10.32 -5.80 -6.59
N LEU A 236 -9.54 -4.74 -6.82
CA LEU A 236 -8.43 -4.76 -7.77
C LEU A 236 -7.35 -5.77 -7.36
N PHE A 237 -6.97 -5.80 -6.08
CA PHE A 237 -6.10 -6.84 -5.55
C PHE A 237 -6.71 -8.24 -5.77
N SER A 238 -8.03 -8.39 -5.62
CA SER A 238 -8.69 -9.70 -5.78
C SER A 238 -8.76 -10.20 -7.23
N LEU A 239 -8.67 -9.30 -8.21
CA LEU A 239 -8.80 -9.60 -9.64
C LEU A 239 -7.47 -9.75 -10.36
N ILE A 240 -6.38 -9.18 -9.83
CA ILE A 240 -5.07 -9.21 -10.48
C ILE A 240 -4.24 -10.39 -9.96
N PRO A 241 -3.59 -11.18 -10.84
CA PRO A 241 -2.68 -12.24 -10.44
C PRO A 241 -1.57 -11.73 -9.53
N GLN A 242 -1.39 -12.39 -8.39
CA GLN A 242 -0.37 -12.06 -7.41
C GLN A 242 0.37 -13.30 -6.94
N ARG A 243 1.54 -13.09 -6.36
CA ARG A 243 2.20 -14.14 -5.59
C ARG A 243 1.56 -14.17 -4.21
N LEU A 244 0.73 -15.18 -3.96
CA LEU A 244 0.00 -15.35 -2.70
C LEU A 244 0.90 -15.94 -1.62
N TRP A 245 1.97 -15.21 -1.30
CA TRP A 245 3.00 -15.59 -0.35
C TRP A 245 3.20 -14.50 0.72
N PHE A 246 2.08 -13.97 1.21
CA PHE A 246 1.95 -12.99 2.30
C PHE A 246 2.50 -11.58 2.03
N TYR A 247 3.58 -11.38 1.26
CA TYR A 247 4.20 -10.05 1.14
C TYR A 247 3.50 -9.07 0.19
N ASP A 248 2.87 -9.55 -0.88
CA ASP A 248 2.24 -8.68 -1.90
C ASP A 248 1.00 -7.97 -1.32
N GLN A 249 0.39 -8.57 -0.29
CA GLN A 249 -0.86 -8.11 0.31
C GLN A 249 -0.70 -6.96 1.32
N LEU A 250 0.52 -6.48 1.56
CA LEU A 250 0.80 -5.43 2.55
C LEU A 250 -0.06 -4.18 2.35
N SER A 251 -0.32 -3.81 1.09
CA SER A 251 -1.14 -2.66 0.72
C SER A 251 -2.60 -2.77 1.20
N LEU A 252 -3.10 -3.96 1.56
CA LEU A 252 -4.44 -4.12 2.11
C LEU A 252 -4.59 -3.50 3.51
N TRP A 253 -3.50 -3.15 4.20
CA TRP A 253 -3.58 -2.40 5.47
C TRP A 253 -4.03 -0.95 5.28
N LEU A 254 -4.00 -0.43 4.04
CA LEU A 254 -4.59 0.88 3.70
C LEU A 254 -6.11 0.91 3.90
N LEU A 255 -6.77 -0.25 4.06
CA LEU A 255 -8.21 -0.34 4.31
C LEU A 255 -8.58 0.08 5.73
N ALA A 256 -7.66 -0.13 6.69
CA ALA A 256 -7.89 0.16 8.11
C ALA A 256 -8.08 1.66 8.36
N ARG A 257 -9.09 2.05 9.14
CA ARG A 257 -9.35 3.43 9.60
C ARG A 257 -8.90 3.69 11.02
N SER A 258 -8.59 2.64 11.77
CA SER A 258 -8.24 2.74 13.18
C SER A 258 -7.10 1.79 13.50
N ALA A 259 -6.39 2.09 14.60
CA ALA A 259 -5.31 1.24 15.07
C ALA A 259 -5.83 -0.17 15.43
N ARG A 260 -7.09 -0.27 15.86
CA ARG A 260 -7.75 -1.55 16.15
C ARG A 260 -7.98 -2.37 14.89
N GLU A 261 -8.50 -1.77 13.82
CA GLU A 261 -8.65 -2.45 12.53
C GLU A 261 -7.27 -2.89 11.98
N SER A 262 -6.27 -2.01 12.03
CA SER A 262 -4.92 -2.35 11.59
C SER A 262 -4.31 -3.49 12.41
N MET A 263 -4.52 -3.50 13.74
CA MET A 263 -4.04 -4.56 14.62
C MET A 263 -4.78 -5.88 14.39
N LEU A 264 -6.09 -5.83 14.15
CA LEU A 264 -6.88 -7.01 13.81
C LEU A 264 -6.38 -7.66 12.51
N LEU A 265 -6.11 -6.85 11.48
CA LEU A 265 -5.51 -7.36 10.24
C LEU A 265 -4.13 -7.97 10.51
N SER A 266 -3.28 -7.31 11.30
CA SER A 266 -1.95 -7.83 11.69
C SER A 266 -2.06 -9.16 12.42
N ALA A 267 -2.94 -9.28 13.42
CA ALA A 267 -3.16 -10.51 14.17
C ALA A 267 -3.68 -11.64 13.26
N ALA A 268 -4.71 -11.37 12.45
CA ALA A 268 -5.26 -12.35 11.51
C ALA A 268 -4.19 -12.83 10.51
N SER A 269 -3.32 -11.94 10.02
CA SER A 269 -2.25 -12.29 9.11
C SER A 269 -1.23 -13.27 9.71
N TRP A 270 -0.93 -13.15 11.01
CA TRP A 270 -0.07 -14.09 11.71
C TRP A 270 -0.72 -15.45 11.93
N VAL A 271 -2.03 -15.48 12.20
CA VAL A 271 -2.79 -16.74 12.24
C VAL A 271 -2.68 -17.46 10.91
N GLY A 272 -2.83 -16.75 9.79
CA GLY A 272 -2.64 -17.32 8.45
C GLY A 272 -1.23 -17.81 8.20
N TYR A 273 -0.22 -17.00 8.54
CA TYR A 273 1.19 -17.34 8.34
C TYR A 273 1.60 -18.59 9.12
N TRP A 274 1.27 -18.65 10.42
CA TRP A 274 1.59 -19.81 11.25
C TRP A 274 0.72 -21.03 10.92
N GLY A 275 -0.56 -20.84 10.61
CA GLY A 275 -1.42 -21.93 10.15
C GLY A 275 -0.88 -22.61 8.90
N TRP A 276 -0.36 -21.84 7.94
CA TRP A 276 0.33 -22.37 6.77
C TRP A 276 1.67 -23.05 7.13
N ARG A 277 2.45 -22.46 8.03
CA ARG A 277 3.78 -22.96 8.43
C ARG A 277 3.74 -24.29 9.19
N LEU A 278 2.65 -24.51 9.92
CA LEU A 278 2.44 -25.69 10.76
C LEU A 278 1.74 -26.84 10.01
N LEU A 279 1.57 -26.73 8.69
CA LEU A 279 1.10 -27.85 7.88
C LEU A 279 2.11 -29.03 7.97
N PRO A 280 1.63 -30.29 7.98
CA PRO A 280 2.48 -31.47 8.19
C PRO A 280 3.67 -31.61 7.23
N ASP A 281 3.54 -31.07 6.02
CA ASP A 281 4.57 -31.13 4.97
C ASP A 281 5.60 -29.97 5.07
N GLY A 282 5.53 -29.15 6.13
CA GLY A 282 6.35 -27.95 6.29
C GLY A 282 7.67 -28.21 7.02
N ASP A 283 8.80 -27.88 6.39
CA ASP A 283 10.07 -27.73 7.10
C ASP A 283 10.08 -26.37 7.80
N LEU A 284 10.04 -26.33 9.14
CA LEU A 284 10.02 -25.10 9.97
C LEU A 284 11.14 -24.08 9.67
N ARG A 285 12.25 -24.50 9.05
CA ARG A 285 13.35 -23.64 8.61
C ARG A 285 13.23 -23.21 7.14
N LEU A 286 12.88 -24.13 6.22
CA LEU A 286 12.87 -23.86 4.78
C LEU A 286 11.54 -23.31 4.24
N GLY A 287 10.42 -23.83 4.73
CA GLY A 287 9.09 -23.44 4.25
C GLY A 287 8.15 -24.62 4.22
N THR A 288 6.84 -24.35 4.22
CA THR A 288 5.92 -25.20 3.47
C THR A 288 6.02 -24.77 2.00
N SER A 289 5.61 -25.59 1.04
CA SER A 289 5.58 -25.15 -0.37
C SER A 289 4.82 -23.82 -0.51
N PRO A 290 5.38 -22.79 -1.20
CA PRO A 290 4.67 -21.53 -1.44
C PRO A 290 3.30 -21.72 -2.11
N GLU A 291 3.10 -22.84 -2.80
CA GLU A 291 1.85 -23.15 -3.50
C GLU A 291 0.67 -23.42 -2.56
N THR A 292 0.92 -23.85 -1.32
CA THR A 292 -0.11 -24.12 -0.31
C THR A 292 -0.43 -22.90 0.54
N ALA A 293 0.28 -21.78 0.38
CA ALA A 293 0.04 -20.54 1.12
C ALA A 293 -1.24 -19.81 0.68
N ALA A 294 -1.66 -20.02 -0.57
CA ALA A 294 -2.72 -19.23 -1.18
C ALA A 294 -4.06 -19.24 -0.41
N PRO A 295 -4.62 -20.39 0.02
CA PRO A 295 -5.85 -20.40 0.81
C PRO A 295 -5.74 -19.65 2.14
N TRP A 296 -4.57 -19.72 2.80
CA TRP A 296 -4.30 -19.03 4.06
C TRP A 296 -4.22 -17.51 3.87
N VAL A 297 -3.58 -17.06 2.79
CA VAL A 297 -3.54 -15.64 2.44
C VAL A 297 -4.96 -15.12 2.16
N VAL A 298 -5.78 -15.88 1.43
CA VAL A 298 -7.17 -15.49 1.17
C VAL A 298 -7.98 -15.45 2.46
N ALA A 299 -7.96 -16.53 3.24
CA ALA A 299 -8.76 -16.68 4.45
C ALA A 299 -8.36 -15.73 5.58
N CYS A 300 -7.06 -15.42 5.72
CA CYS A 300 -6.54 -14.70 6.89
C CYS A 300 -6.03 -13.28 6.58
N ILE A 301 -5.98 -12.87 5.31
CA ILE A 301 -5.68 -11.49 4.93
C ILE A 301 -6.83 -10.88 4.14
N TYR A 302 -7.22 -11.49 3.02
CA TYR A 302 -8.25 -10.92 2.15
C TYR A 302 -9.64 -10.92 2.79
N LEU A 303 -10.07 -12.02 3.43
CA LEU A 303 -11.37 -12.06 4.11
C LEU A 303 -11.45 -11.08 5.29
N PRO A 304 -10.48 -11.02 6.24
CA PRO A 304 -10.50 -9.99 7.28
C PRO A 304 -10.53 -8.56 6.71
N ALA A 305 -9.78 -8.30 5.65
CA ALA A 305 -9.83 -7.03 4.92
C ALA A 305 -11.23 -6.74 4.34
N LEU A 306 -11.90 -7.75 3.77
CA LEU A 306 -13.28 -7.65 3.30
C LEU A 306 -14.23 -7.32 4.45
N LEU A 307 -14.14 -8.01 5.58
CA LEU A 307 -14.99 -7.77 6.75
C LEU A 307 -14.83 -6.33 7.26
N VAL A 308 -13.59 -5.81 7.33
CA VAL A 308 -13.32 -4.40 7.67
C VAL A 308 -13.99 -3.43 6.69
N VAL A 309 -14.05 -3.76 5.39
CA VAL A 309 -14.72 -2.92 4.37
C VAL A 309 -16.26 -3.00 4.48
N LEU A 310 -16.81 -4.18 4.76
CA LEU A 310 -18.24 -4.45 4.84
C LEU A 310 -18.89 -3.95 6.13
N PHE A 311 -18.32 -4.29 7.29
CA PHE A 311 -18.86 -3.90 8.62
C PHE A 311 -18.54 -2.47 9.02
N ARG A 312 -17.94 -1.72 8.11
CA ARG A 312 -17.69 -0.30 8.28
C ARG A 312 -19.01 0.48 8.42
N GLU A 313 -19.23 1.01 9.61
CA GLU A 313 -20.28 1.99 9.91
C GLU A 313 -20.28 3.15 8.89
N PRO A 314 -21.45 3.60 8.41
CA PRO A 314 -21.55 4.82 7.62
C PRO A 314 -20.94 5.98 8.42
N SER A 315 -20.01 6.71 7.82
CA SER A 315 -19.42 7.89 8.45
C SER A 315 -20.54 8.82 8.94
N ARG A 316 -20.49 9.29 10.19
CA ARG A 316 -21.49 10.21 10.78
C ARG A 316 -21.78 11.44 9.92
N ARG A 317 -20.85 11.85 9.04
CA ARG A 317 -21.06 12.89 8.00
C ARG A 317 -22.17 12.54 6.99
N VAL A 318 -22.25 11.29 6.54
CA VAL A 318 -23.29 10.80 5.60
C VAL A 318 -24.63 10.67 6.31
N LEU A 319 -24.63 10.25 7.57
CA LEU A 319 -25.85 10.23 8.38
C LEU A 319 -26.39 11.66 8.58
N ARG A 320 -25.56 12.64 8.98
CA ARG A 320 -26.00 14.05 9.10
C ARG A 320 -26.47 14.66 7.76
N ALA A 321 -25.90 14.24 6.63
CA ALA A 321 -26.37 14.67 5.32
C ALA A 321 -27.72 14.04 4.93
N ARG A 322 -27.95 12.77 5.29
CA ARG A 322 -29.25 12.09 5.09
C ARG A 322 -30.35 12.62 6.00
N TRP A 323 -30.04 12.99 7.23
CA TRP A 323 -31.00 13.65 8.15
C TRP A 323 -31.32 15.11 7.79
N ARG A 324 -30.66 15.69 6.77
CA ARG A 324 -31.00 17.01 6.22
C ARG A 324 -31.92 16.96 5.00
N VAL A 325 -32.31 15.78 4.53
CA VAL A 325 -33.17 15.63 3.36
C VAL A 325 -34.41 14.80 3.68
N THR A 326 -35.33 15.41 4.45
CA THR A 326 -36.81 15.29 4.34
C THR A 326 -37.52 16.18 5.37
N PRO A 327 -38.70 16.76 5.05
CA PRO A 327 -39.00 17.69 3.97
C PRO A 327 -39.07 19.15 4.47
N LEU A 328 -38.97 20.10 3.55
CA LEU A 328 -39.42 21.48 3.76
C LEU A 328 -40.91 21.45 4.15
N ILE A 329 -41.20 21.56 5.44
CA ILE A 329 -42.49 22.08 5.89
C ILE A 329 -42.54 23.53 5.41
N ASP A 330 -43.51 23.78 4.55
CA ASP A 330 -43.75 25.05 3.87
C ASP A 330 -43.89 26.18 4.90
N ARG A 331 -42.86 27.03 4.96
CA ARG A 331 -42.79 28.21 5.83
C ARG A 331 -43.63 29.39 5.32
N LYS A 332 -44.61 29.16 4.43
CA LYS A 332 -45.54 30.19 3.95
C LYS A 332 -46.79 30.42 4.80
N GLN A 333 -46.97 29.73 5.94
CA GLN A 333 -48.10 29.99 6.85
C GLN A 333 -47.79 30.86 8.08
N LEU A 334 -46.62 31.49 8.15
CA LEU A 334 -46.26 32.39 9.26
C LEU A 334 -45.86 33.77 8.75
N ARG A 335 -46.84 34.54 8.27
CA ARG A 335 -46.82 36.02 8.20
C ARG A 335 -48.13 36.55 7.60
N VAL A 336 -49.20 36.62 8.39
CA VAL A 336 -50.19 37.72 8.34
C VAL A 336 -50.87 37.78 9.71
N SER A 337 -50.40 38.68 10.57
CA SER A 337 -51.18 39.46 11.54
C SER A 337 -50.23 39.93 12.65
N ASP A 338 -49.61 41.09 12.45
CA ASP A 338 -49.13 41.91 13.57
C ASP A 338 -49.98 43.19 13.61
N PRO A 339 -50.26 43.74 14.80
CA PRO A 339 -51.40 44.60 15.07
C PRO A 339 -51.04 46.09 14.97
N ALA A 340 -52.08 46.90 14.79
CA ALA A 340 -52.02 48.35 14.89
C ALA A 340 -51.93 48.82 16.37
N GLU A 341 -51.18 49.91 16.57
CA GLU A 341 -51.28 50.92 17.64
C GLU A 341 -51.09 50.50 19.11
N TYR A 342 -50.09 51.11 19.80
CA TYR A 342 -50.39 52.07 20.87
C TYR A 342 -49.18 52.93 21.29
N HIS A 343 -49.51 54.06 21.92
CA HIS A 343 -48.77 55.29 22.17
C HIS A 343 -47.57 55.29 23.17
N ARG A 344 -46.66 56.26 22.91
CA ARG A 344 -45.92 57.18 23.83
C ARG A 344 -45.61 56.74 25.27
N SER A 345 -44.35 56.92 25.69
CA SER A 345 -43.95 58.00 26.61
C SER A 345 -42.42 58.22 26.66
N ARG A 346 -42.03 59.47 26.95
CA ARG A 346 -40.66 60.00 27.06
C ARG A 346 -40.12 59.88 28.50
N SER A 347 -38.81 59.71 28.65
CA SER A 347 -37.89 60.44 29.57
C SER A 347 -36.47 59.87 29.38
N ILE A 348 -35.49 60.65 28.90
CA ILE A 348 -34.51 61.46 29.67
C ILE A 348 -33.72 60.54 30.63
N VAL A 349 -32.42 60.27 30.43
CA VAL A 349 -31.27 61.14 30.80
C VAL A 349 -30.02 60.73 30.01
N ASP A 350 -29.32 61.73 29.48
CA ASP A 350 -27.93 61.72 28.95
C ASP A 350 -26.90 61.27 29.99
N TYR A 351 -25.80 60.64 29.57
CA TYR A 351 -24.45 61.09 29.97
C TYR A 351 -23.40 60.65 28.95
N ASP A 352 -22.62 61.66 28.55
CA ASP A 352 -21.37 61.64 27.81
C ASP A 352 -20.32 60.63 28.34
N VAL A 353 -19.44 60.13 27.47
CA VAL A 353 -18.03 60.58 27.32
C VAL A 353 -17.20 59.51 26.54
N PRO A 354 -16.22 59.92 25.72
CA PRO A 354 -15.57 59.15 24.64
C PRO A 354 -14.14 58.64 24.97
N TRP A 355 -13.45 58.13 23.93
CA TRP A 355 -11.99 57.98 23.75
C TRP A 355 -11.37 56.62 24.19
N ILE A 356 -10.27 56.09 23.66
CA ILE A 356 -9.38 56.27 22.49
C ILE A 356 -8.57 54.95 22.42
N ALA A 357 -8.27 54.45 21.22
CA ALA A 357 -7.26 53.41 20.98
C ALA A 357 -5.85 54.01 21.08
N PRO A 358 -4.81 53.23 21.40
CA PRO A 358 -4.15 52.52 20.30
C PRO A 358 -4.25 51.00 20.35
#